data_AF-A0A9Q1APE3-F1
#
_entry.id   AF-A0A9Q1APE3-F1
#
_cell.length_a   1.000
_cell.length_b   1.000
_cell.length_c   1.000
_cell.angle_alpha   90.00
_cell.angle_beta   90.00
_cell.angle_gamma   90.00
#
_symmetry.space_group_name_H-M   'P 1'
#
loop_
_entity.id
_entity.type
_entity.pdbx_description
1 polymer ?
#
loop_
_entity_poly.entity_id
_entity_poly.type
_entity_poly.pdbx_seq_one_letter_code
_entity_poly.pdbx_strand_id
1 'polypeptide(L)'
;MMKLHAAPLTVLSFSCLFVLLLSILTVGFDDRLQADDAPLSLLKTALQQEQKPEEMKSLRVRAGAPFKIALFADLHFGENAWTDWGPQQDVNSVKVMSSVLDDESPDFVIYLGDVITANNIPIANASLYWDEAISPTRARGIPWASIFGNHDDAPFEWPLAWFSSPGIPPIHCPAPNASSCSGERYCSFGGTRRIELMKKEIENNLLTLSKTGPKDLWPSISNYVLQLSSSDDPESPVLFMYFFDSGGGSYPEVISNAQAEWFQHVSEEINPDSRVPEVVFWHIPSQAYKNVAPWLRIHKPCVGSINKERVAAQEAELGIMDMLAKRSSVKAVFAGHNHGTGLVLSLQETLAMLR
;
A
#
# COMPACT_ATOMS: atom_id res chain seq x y z
N MET A 1 27.95 43.59 -27.76
CA MET A 1 26.79 44.47 -27.46
C MET A 1 25.66 43.98 -28.37
N MET A 2 24.49 43.46 -27.99
CA MET A 2 23.59 43.52 -26.83
C MET A 2 23.10 42.09 -26.52
N LYS A 3 23.33 41.51 -25.33
CA LYS A 3 22.39 41.32 -24.21
C LYS A 3 20.91 41.06 -24.60
N LEU A 4 20.51 39.78 -24.62
CA LEU A 4 19.13 39.37 -24.35
C LEU A 4 18.90 39.36 -22.83
N HIS A 5 17.78 39.92 -22.39
CA HIS A 5 17.35 39.93 -20.99
C HIS A 5 16.68 38.61 -20.60
N ALA A 6 17.15 38.04 -19.50
CA ALA A 6 16.48 36.97 -18.77
C ALA A 6 15.36 37.57 -17.90
N ALA A 7 14.19 36.93 -17.88
CA ALA A 7 13.14 37.22 -16.89
C ALA A 7 13.48 36.52 -15.56
N PRO A 8 13.27 37.16 -14.39
CA PRO A 8 13.56 36.56 -13.10
C PRO A 8 12.47 35.56 -12.67
N LEU A 9 12.90 34.37 -12.27
CA LEU A 9 12.15 33.43 -11.44
C LEU A 9 11.85 34.09 -10.09
N THR A 10 10.58 34.18 -9.71
CA THR A 10 10.20 34.63 -8.35
C THR A 10 9.93 33.40 -7.50
N VAL A 11 10.77 33.16 -6.50
CA VAL A 11 10.58 32.15 -5.45
C VAL A 11 9.85 32.83 -4.30
N LEU A 12 8.62 32.40 -4.00
CA LEU A 12 7.92 32.81 -2.79
C LEU A 12 8.05 31.70 -1.75
N SER A 13 8.95 31.93 -0.79
CA SER A 13 9.01 31.24 0.49
C SER A 13 8.06 31.94 1.45
N PHE A 14 7.13 31.22 2.09
CA PHE A 14 6.43 31.71 3.26
C PHE A 14 6.77 30.82 4.46
N SER A 15 7.62 31.36 5.32
CA SER A 15 7.85 30.87 6.67
C SER A 15 6.85 31.56 7.61
N CYS A 16 6.03 30.76 8.28
CA CYS A 16 5.46 30.92 9.62
C CYS A 16 5.09 32.35 10.10
N LEU A 17 3.79 32.59 10.38
CA LEU A 17 3.41 33.29 11.62
C LEU A 17 1.95 33.01 12.04
N PHE A 18 1.82 32.57 13.28
CA PHE A 18 0.61 32.51 14.11
C PHE A 18 -0.22 33.81 14.07
N VAL A 19 -1.54 33.73 13.89
CA VAL A 19 -2.49 34.68 14.48
C VAL A 19 -3.73 33.91 14.97
N LEU A 20 -3.90 33.95 16.29
CA LEU A 20 -5.09 33.54 17.03
C LEU A 20 -6.12 34.68 17.03
N LEU A 21 -7.40 34.29 17.16
CA LEU A 21 -8.57 35.05 17.64
C LEU A 21 -9.19 36.12 16.72
N LEU A 22 -10.44 35.87 16.30
CA LEU A 22 -11.62 36.54 16.89
C LEU A 22 -12.93 35.84 16.47
N SER A 23 -13.68 35.38 17.48
CA SER A 23 -15.14 35.23 17.52
C SER A 23 -15.80 36.61 17.28
N ILE A 24 -17.05 36.86 16.90
CA ILE A 24 -18.41 36.53 17.43
C ILE A 24 -19.38 37.11 16.34
N LEU A 25 -20.57 36.60 15.96
CA LEU A 25 -21.87 36.81 16.63
C LEU A 25 -23.04 36.16 15.86
N THR A 26 -23.97 35.70 16.68
CA THR A 26 -25.18 34.89 16.50
C THR A 26 -26.45 35.73 16.39
N VAL A 27 -27.52 35.13 15.84
CA VAL A 27 -28.95 35.35 16.18
C VAL A 27 -29.67 34.03 15.83
N GLY A 28 -30.52 33.36 16.60
CA GLY A 28 -31.17 33.57 17.90
C GLY A 28 -32.54 32.88 17.91
N PHE A 29 -32.65 31.74 18.61
CA PHE A 29 -33.82 31.00 19.18
C PHE A 29 -35.16 30.85 18.41
N ASP A 30 -35.60 29.58 18.23
CA ASP A 30 -36.80 29.08 18.93
C ASP A 30 -36.79 27.53 19.03
N ASP A 31 -37.17 27.02 20.19
CA ASP A 31 -37.39 25.60 20.49
C ASP A 31 -38.75 25.18 19.90
N ARG A 32 -38.79 24.15 19.05
CA ARG A 32 -39.90 23.17 18.97
C ARG A 32 -39.61 22.04 17.98
N LEU A 33 -39.79 20.82 18.50
CA LEU A 33 -39.94 19.57 17.77
C LEU A 33 -40.98 19.69 16.64
N GLN A 34 -40.59 19.36 15.40
CA GLN A 34 -41.44 18.65 14.45
C GLN A 34 -40.59 18.02 13.35
N ALA A 35 -40.82 16.73 13.14
CA ALA A 35 -40.28 15.95 12.04
C ALA A 35 -40.85 16.50 10.72
N ASP A 36 -39.98 16.81 9.77
CA ASP A 36 -40.37 16.97 8.36
C ASP A 36 -39.36 16.25 7.48
N ASP A 37 -39.91 15.33 6.69
CA ASP A 37 -39.24 14.42 5.78
C ASP A 37 -38.41 15.18 4.73
N ALA A 38 -37.09 15.00 4.77
CA ALA A 38 -36.27 15.23 3.58
C ALA A 38 -36.72 14.22 2.49
N PRO A 39 -36.90 14.65 1.24
CA PRO A 39 -37.54 13.80 0.25
C PRO A 39 -36.61 12.62 -0.08
N LEU A 40 -37.10 11.44 0.29
CA LEU A 40 -36.58 10.10 -0.02
C LEU A 40 -36.24 9.89 -1.52
N SER A 41 -36.60 10.84 -2.40
CA SER A 41 -36.25 10.85 -3.82
C SER A 41 -34.77 11.13 -4.08
N LEU A 42 -34.10 12.00 -3.30
CA LEU A 42 -32.67 12.30 -3.51
C LEU A 42 -31.76 11.12 -3.11
N LEU A 43 -32.14 10.38 -2.06
CA LEU A 43 -31.48 9.14 -1.65
C LEU A 43 -31.76 7.97 -2.61
N LYS A 44 -32.95 7.93 -3.24
CA LYS A 44 -33.26 6.90 -4.24
C LYS A 44 -32.47 7.07 -5.54
N THR A 45 -32.14 8.29 -5.95
CA THR A 45 -31.32 8.50 -7.16
C THR A 45 -29.87 8.07 -6.96
N ALA A 46 -29.32 8.20 -5.75
CA ALA A 46 -27.97 7.71 -5.42
C ALA A 46 -27.89 6.19 -5.25
N LEU A 47 -29.02 5.52 -5.01
CA LEU A 47 -29.12 4.07 -4.79
C LEU A 47 -29.63 3.28 -6.02
N GLN A 48 -29.78 3.91 -7.19
CA GLN A 48 -30.31 3.28 -8.41
C GLN A 48 -29.28 2.95 -9.50
N GLN A 49 -27.99 3.21 -9.29
CA GLN A 49 -26.96 2.53 -10.08
C GLN A 49 -26.53 1.25 -9.34
N GLU A 50 -27.37 0.22 -9.41
CA GLU A 50 -26.90 -1.16 -9.22
C GLU A 50 -25.97 -1.51 -10.40
N GLN A 51 -24.72 -1.06 -10.33
CA GLN A 51 -23.67 -1.64 -11.16
C GLN A 51 -23.51 -3.11 -10.74
N LYS A 52 -23.47 -4.02 -11.72
CA LYS A 52 -23.26 -5.45 -11.45
C LYS A 52 -21.98 -5.62 -10.63
N PRO A 53 -21.91 -6.58 -9.67
CA PRO A 53 -20.69 -6.86 -8.90
C PRO A 53 -19.44 -7.11 -9.78
N GLU A 54 -19.64 -7.57 -11.01
CA GLU A 54 -18.58 -7.77 -12.01
C GLU A 54 -18.08 -6.47 -12.66
N GLU A 55 -18.92 -5.43 -12.81
CA GLU A 55 -18.48 -4.11 -13.31
C GLU A 55 -17.64 -3.36 -12.29
N MET A 56 -17.97 -3.53 -11.00
CA MET A 56 -17.25 -2.91 -9.87
C MET A 56 -15.82 -3.43 -9.69
N LYS A 57 -15.48 -4.59 -10.30
CA LYS A 57 -14.15 -5.21 -10.23
C LYS A 57 -13.21 -4.83 -11.39
N SER A 58 -13.64 -3.97 -12.31
CA SER A 58 -12.82 -3.57 -13.46
C SER A 58 -12.24 -2.16 -13.29
N LEU A 59 -10.91 -2.05 -13.34
CA LEU A 59 -10.19 -0.78 -13.35
C LEU A 59 -10.28 -0.13 -14.73
N ARG A 60 -10.79 1.10 -14.80
CA ARG A 60 -10.94 1.84 -16.06
C ARG A 60 -10.43 3.27 -15.93
N VAL A 61 -9.73 3.72 -16.97
CA VAL A 61 -9.34 5.13 -17.10
C VAL A 61 -10.54 5.94 -17.53
N ARG A 62 -10.76 7.11 -16.93
CA ARG A 62 -11.76 8.07 -17.42
C ARG A 62 -11.22 8.79 -18.66
N ALA A 63 -12.03 8.88 -19.71
CA ALA A 63 -11.65 9.57 -20.94
C ALA A 63 -11.11 10.99 -20.67
N GLY A 64 -9.90 11.27 -21.15
CA GLY A 64 -9.27 12.61 -21.07
C GLY A 64 -8.76 13.03 -19.70
N ALA A 65 -8.79 12.17 -18.68
CA ALA A 65 -8.26 12.47 -17.35
C ALA A 65 -7.02 11.60 -17.03
N PRO A 66 -6.03 12.12 -16.27
CA PRO A 66 -4.96 11.28 -15.74
C PRO A 66 -5.54 10.24 -14.77
N PHE A 67 -4.98 9.03 -14.79
CA PHE A 67 -5.29 8.00 -13.80
C PHE A 67 -4.29 8.10 -12.64
N LYS A 68 -4.78 8.39 -11.44
CA LYS A 68 -3.94 8.60 -10.25
C LYS A 68 -3.90 7.35 -9.38
N ILE A 69 -2.70 6.91 -9.03
CA ILE A 69 -2.46 5.82 -8.09
C ILE A 69 -1.75 6.40 -6.85
N ALA A 70 -2.32 6.21 -5.67
CA ALA A 70 -1.64 6.46 -4.41
C ALA A 70 -0.97 5.17 -3.91
N LEU A 71 0.25 5.29 -3.40
CA LEU A 71 1.06 4.19 -2.88
C LEU A 71 1.27 4.40 -1.38
N PHE A 72 0.89 3.41 -0.58
CA PHE A 72 1.19 3.35 0.85
C PHE A 72 2.03 2.10 1.11
N ALA A 73 3.15 2.25 1.81
CA ALA A 73 4.07 1.17 2.13
C ALA A 73 4.56 1.37 3.56
N ASP A 74 5.01 0.31 4.22
CA ASP A 74 5.70 0.40 5.51
C ASP A 74 4.87 1.14 6.56
N LEU A 75 3.56 0.87 6.59
CA LEU A 75 2.63 1.51 7.50
C LEU A 75 2.78 1.00 8.94
N HIS A 76 3.18 -0.27 9.10
CA HIS A 76 3.51 -0.87 10.39
C HIS A 76 2.41 -0.73 11.46
N PHE A 77 1.15 -0.94 11.07
CA PHE A 77 0.04 -0.87 12.03
C PHE A 77 0.18 -1.93 13.12
N GLY A 78 -0.12 -1.54 14.37
CA GLY A 78 -0.05 -2.41 15.54
C GLY A 78 1.33 -2.51 16.18
N GLU A 79 2.31 -1.72 15.73
CA GLU A 79 3.61 -1.62 16.41
C GLU A 79 3.43 -1.13 17.86
N ASN A 80 4.04 -1.81 18.81
CA ASN A 80 4.04 -1.53 20.24
C ASN A 80 2.61 -1.31 20.80
N ALA A 81 1.64 -2.10 20.32
CA ALA A 81 0.22 -1.98 20.66
C ALA A 81 -0.11 -2.09 22.16
N TRP A 82 0.82 -2.56 22.98
CA TRP A 82 0.70 -2.62 24.46
C TRP A 82 1.13 -1.31 25.16
N THR A 83 1.47 -0.26 24.41
CA THR A 83 1.82 1.07 24.92
C THR A 83 0.87 2.12 24.36
N ASP A 84 0.83 3.31 24.95
CA ASP A 84 0.05 4.43 24.38
C ASP A 84 0.69 5.01 23.10
N TRP A 85 1.99 4.76 22.88
CA TRP A 85 2.73 5.34 21.76
C TRP A 85 2.32 4.72 20.42
N GLY A 86 2.18 3.39 20.37
CA GLY A 86 1.87 2.62 19.15
C GLY A 86 0.53 2.99 18.51
N PRO A 87 -0.60 2.82 19.23
CA PRO A 87 -1.92 3.24 18.75
C PRO A 87 -1.98 4.72 18.37
N GLN A 88 -1.19 5.57 19.04
CA GLN A 88 -1.11 6.98 18.67
C GLN A 88 -0.40 7.19 17.30
N GLN A 89 0.55 6.32 16.94
CA GLN A 89 1.17 6.34 15.60
C GLN A 89 0.20 5.83 14.54
N ASP A 90 -0.56 4.76 14.80
CA ASP A 90 -1.61 4.28 13.89
C ASP A 90 -2.62 5.39 13.56
N VAL A 91 -3.08 6.12 14.58
CA VAL A 91 -3.93 7.32 14.41
C VAL A 91 -3.26 8.41 13.58
N ASN A 92 -1.96 8.62 13.73
CA ASN A 92 -1.22 9.61 12.93
C ASN A 92 -1.08 9.16 11.47
N SER A 93 -0.82 7.87 11.23
CA SER A 93 -0.80 7.26 9.89
C SER A 93 -2.16 7.43 9.20
N VAL A 94 -3.27 7.12 9.90
CA VAL A 94 -4.63 7.36 9.38
C VAL A 94 -4.87 8.81 8.98
N LYS A 95 -4.39 9.78 9.78
CA LYS A 95 -4.53 11.22 9.45
C LYS A 95 -3.75 11.58 8.19
N VAL A 96 -2.50 11.14 8.08
CA VAL A 96 -1.66 11.43 6.90
C VAL A 96 -2.24 10.78 5.65
N MET A 97 -2.62 9.50 5.74
CA MET A 97 -3.28 8.80 4.64
C MET A 97 -4.57 9.52 4.22
N SER A 98 -5.39 9.94 5.18
CA SER A 98 -6.61 10.70 4.90
C SER A 98 -6.33 12.00 4.18
N SER A 99 -5.35 12.80 4.63
CA SER A 99 -4.94 14.02 3.94
C SER A 99 -4.49 13.75 2.50
N VAL A 100 -3.64 12.74 2.28
CA VAL A 100 -3.20 12.38 0.92
C VAL A 100 -4.38 11.98 0.04
N LEU A 101 -5.29 11.16 0.55
CA LEU A 101 -6.46 10.70 -0.21
C LEU A 101 -7.43 11.84 -0.54
N ASP A 102 -7.63 12.78 0.38
CA ASP A 102 -8.50 13.94 0.17
C ASP A 102 -7.88 14.95 -0.80
N ASP A 103 -6.60 15.29 -0.61
CA ASP A 103 -5.91 16.31 -1.40
C ASP A 103 -5.59 15.83 -2.82
N GLU A 104 -5.21 14.56 -2.99
CA GLU A 104 -4.84 14.02 -4.30
C GLU A 104 -6.00 13.38 -5.06
N SER A 105 -7.05 12.94 -4.36
CA SER A 105 -8.23 12.26 -4.94
C SER A 105 -7.84 11.14 -5.93
N PRO A 106 -7.08 10.11 -5.51
CA PRO A 106 -6.60 9.07 -6.41
C PRO A 106 -7.74 8.16 -6.91
N ASP A 107 -7.58 7.61 -8.11
CA ASP A 107 -8.51 6.63 -8.69
C ASP A 107 -8.27 5.21 -8.15
N PHE A 108 -7.08 4.94 -7.62
CA PHE A 108 -6.67 3.64 -7.10
C PHE A 108 -5.62 3.76 -6.00
N VAL A 109 -5.61 2.81 -5.07
CA VAL A 109 -4.61 2.71 -3.99
C VAL A 109 -3.87 1.39 -4.07
N ILE A 110 -2.56 1.42 -3.84
CA ILE A 110 -1.76 0.21 -3.67
C ILE A 110 -1.13 0.23 -2.28
N TYR A 111 -1.35 -0.85 -1.52
CA TYR A 111 -0.63 -1.17 -0.29
C TYR A 111 0.58 -2.05 -0.63
N LEU A 112 1.78 -1.47 -0.54
CA LEU A 112 3.03 -2.04 -1.03
C LEU A 112 3.80 -2.79 0.06
N GLY A 113 3.12 -3.64 0.83
CA GLY A 113 3.69 -4.45 1.90
C GLY A 113 4.02 -3.70 3.19
N ASP A 114 4.25 -4.48 4.25
CA ASP A 114 4.44 -4.01 5.63
C ASP A 114 3.31 -3.10 6.07
N VAL A 115 2.09 -3.55 5.82
CA VAL A 115 0.85 -2.90 6.24
C VAL A 115 0.70 -3.03 7.76
N ILE A 116 1.05 -4.19 8.31
CA ILE A 116 1.02 -4.46 9.76
C ILE A 116 2.39 -4.91 10.27
N THR A 117 2.64 -4.70 11.57
CA THR A 117 3.87 -5.18 12.24
C THR A 117 3.61 -6.48 12.97
N ALA A 118 3.33 -7.58 12.26
CA ALA A 118 2.87 -8.83 12.89
C ALA A 118 3.81 -9.37 13.98
N ASN A 119 5.14 -9.22 13.80
CA ASN A 119 6.13 -9.61 14.81
C ASN A 119 6.05 -8.80 16.11
N ASN A 120 5.30 -7.70 16.14
CA ASN A 120 5.13 -6.84 17.30
C ASN A 120 3.67 -6.74 17.76
N ILE A 121 2.82 -7.69 17.37
CA ILE A 121 1.42 -7.75 17.79
C ILE A 121 1.19 -9.05 18.61
N PRO A 122 0.98 -8.95 19.94
CA PRO A 122 0.89 -10.12 20.83
C PRO A 122 -0.49 -10.80 20.81
N ILE A 123 -1.11 -10.98 19.64
CA ILE A 123 -2.44 -11.61 19.49
C ILE A 123 -2.46 -12.67 18.39
N ALA A 124 -3.40 -13.60 18.47
CA ALA A 124 -3.57 -14.67 17.47
C ALA A 124 -4.01 -14.14 16.10
N ASN A 125 -4.79 -13.06 16.08
CA ASN A 125 -5.42 -12.53 14.88
C ASN A 125 -5.17 -11.03 14.73
N ALA A 126 -4.16 -10.66 13.95
CA ALA A 126 -3.77 -9.29 13.65
C ALA A 126 -4.60 -8.65 12.52
N SER A 127 -5.59 -9.36 11.96
CA SER A 127 -6.37 -8.81 10.84
C SER A 127 -7.13 -7.51 11.17
N LEU A 128 -7.33 -7.20 12.46
CA LEU A 128 -7.94 -5.93 12.85
C LEU A 128 -7.07 -4.74 12.44
N TYR A 129 -5.74 -4.87 12.56
CA TYR A 129 -4.79 -3.83 12.18
C TYR A 129 -4.72 -3.70 10.66
N TRP A 130 -4.85 -4.81 9.94
CA TRP A 130 -5.01 -4.78 8.48
C TRP A 130 -6.28 -4.01 8.09
N ASP A 131 -7.40 -4.30 8.77
CA ASP A 131 -8.68 -3.63 8.53
C ASP A 131 -8.64 -2.13 8.85
N GLU A 132 -7.95 -1.77 9.94
CA GLU A 132 -7.72 -0.38 10.35
C GLU A 132 -6.86 0.36 9.33
N ALA A 133 -5.74 -0.24 8.90
CA ALA A 133 -4.83 0.33 7.92
C ALA A 133 -5.53 0.62 6.58
N ILE A 134 -6.38 -0.29 6.11
CA ILE A 134 -7.11 -0.09 4.84
C ILE A 134 -8.34 0.83 4.96
N SER A 135 -8.76 1.14 6.19
CA SER A 135 -10.01 1.86 6.45
C SER A 135 -10.13 3.25 5.81
N PRO A 136 -9.07 4.09 5.71
CA PRO A 136 -9.19 5.42 5.10
C PRO A 136 -9.53 5.35 3.61
N THR A 137 -8.96 4.37 2.92
CA THR A 137 -9.20 4.09 1.49
C THR A 137 -10.61 3.55 1.30
N ARG A 138 -11.00 2.55 2.11
CA ARG A 138 -12.33 1.95 2.08
C ARG A 138 -13.44 2.96 2.36
N ALA A 139 -13.26 3.83 3.35
CA ALA A 139 -14.24 4.85 3.72
C ALA A 139 -14.54 5.85 2.58
N ARG A 140 -13.60 6.03 1.64
CA ARG A 140 -13.74 6.91 0.47
C ARG A 140 -14.26 6.18 -0.77
N GLY A 141 -14.49 4.88 -0.68
CA GLY A 141 -14.94 4.09 -1.82
C GLY A 141 -13.90 3.95 -2.93
N ILE A 142 -12.62 4.17 -2.64
CA ILE A 142 -11.53 4.08 -3.62
C ILE A 142 -11.14 2.60 -3.72
N PRO A 143 -11.08 2.00 -4.92
CA PRO A 143 -10.60 0.63 -5.08
C PRO A 143 -9.11 0.52 -4.74
N TRP A 144 -8.69 -0.65 -4.27
CA TRP A 144 -7.28 -0.87 -3.92
C TRP A 144 -6.79 -2.28 -4.23
N ALA A 145 -5.47 -2.45 -4.16
CA ALA A 145 -4.80 -3.74 -4.16
C ALA A 145 -3.67 -3.76 -3.14
N SER A 146 -3.30 -4.96 -2.68
CA SER A 146 -2.27 -5.16 -1.66
C SER A 146 -1.28 -6.27 -2.05
N ILE A 147 -0.02 -6.06 -1.67
CA ILE A 147 1.01 -7.10 -1.63
C ILE A 147 1.55 -7.23 -0.22
N PHE A 148 2.11 -8.40 0.09
CA PHE A 148 2.74 -8.64 1.37
C PHE A 148 4.18 -8.15 1.42
N GLY A 149 4.56 -7.60 2.57
CA GLY A 149 5.92 -7.39 3.02
C GLY A 149 6.36 -8.41 4.06
N ASN A 150 7.60 -8.30 4.52
CA ASN A 150 8.19 -9.26 5.45
C ASN A 150 7.55 -9.19 6.84
N HIS A 151 7.01 -8.05 7.26
CA HIS A 151 6.37 -7.92 8.58
C HIS A 151 4.93 -8.43 8.61
N ASP A 152 4.24 -8.52 7.48
CA ASP A 152 2.80 -8.78 7.46
C ASP A 152 2.39 -10.16 8.01
N ASP A 153 3.31 -11.13 8.04
CA ASP A 153 3.12 -12.43 8.68
C ASP A 153 4.34 -12.87 9.52
N ALA A 154 5.20 -11.92 9.90
CA ALA A 154 6.37 -12.22 10.70
C ALA A 154 5.98 -12.84 12.05
N PRO A 155 6.74 -13.84 12.53
CA PRO A 155 6.49 -14.46 13.83
C PRO A 155 6.69 -13.43 14.96
N PHE A 156 5.84 -13.50 15.98
CA PHE A 156 5.94 -12.62 17.14
C PHE A 156 7.33 -12.70 17.80
N GLU A 157 7.95 -11.53 17.97
CA GLU A 157 9.23 -11.37 18.64
C GLU A 157 9.02 -10.95 20.10
N TRP A 158 9.55 -11.76 21.02
CA TRP A 158 9.43 -11.50 22.46
C TRP A 158 10.38 -10.37 22.89
N PRO A 159 9.87 -9.23 23.40
CA PRO A 159 10.75 -8.17 23.89
C PRO A 159 11.52 -8.64 25.13
N LEU A 160 12.86 -8.62 25.07
CA LEU A 160 13.71 -9.09 26.18
C LEU A 160 13.42 -8.35 27.49
N ALA A 161 13.02 -7.08 27.41
CA ALA A 161 12.64 -6.25 28.55
C ALA A 161 11.46 -6.82 29.35
N TRP A 162 10.57 -7.62 28.73
CA TRP A 162 9.44 -8.25 29.42
C TRP A 162 9.86 -9.33 30.41
N PHE A 163 11.08 -9.85 30.28
CA PHE A 163 11.68 -10.82 31.22
C PHE A 163 12.51 -10.15 32.31
N SER A 164 12.42 -8.82 32.43
CA SER A 164 13.01 -8.03 33.52
C SER A 164 11.93 -7.53 34.48
N SER A 165 12.27 -6.62 35.39
CA SER A 165 11.36 -6.13 36.44
C SER A 165 9.99 -5.59 35.97
N PRO A 166 9.83 -4.98 34.78
CA PRO A 166 8.52 -4.52 34.28
C PRO A 166 7.52 -5.67 34.00
N GLY A 167 8.01 -6.89 33.73
CA GLY A 167 7.18 -8.02 33.35
C GLY A 167 6.54 -7.90 31.95
N ILE A 168 5.71 -8.88 31.60
CA ILE A 168 4.90 -8.87 30.38
C ILE A 168 3.73 -7.88 30.59
N PRO A 169 3.53 -6.88 29.71
CA PRO A 169 2.39 -5.97 29.77
C PRO A 169 1.05 -6.71 29.68
N PRO A 170 -0.04 -6.15 30.25
CA PRO A 170 -1.38 -6.70 30.06
C PRO A 170 -1.74 -6.78 28.56
N ILE A 171 -2.22 -7.94 28.12
CA ILE A 171 -2.61 -8.16 26.72
C ILE A 171 -4.11 -7.95 26.57
N HIS A 172 -4.51 -7.05 25.68
CA HIS A 172 -5.91 -6.83 25.32
C HIS A 172 -6.27 -7.66 24.08
N CYS A 173 -6.89 -8.82 24.29
CA CYS A 173 -7.34 -9.67 23.19
C CYS A 173 -8.74 -9.22 22.72
N PRO A 174 -8.96 -8.89 21.43
CA PRO A 174 -10.29 -8.59 20.91
C PRO A 174 -11.14 -9.85 21.00
N ALA A 175 -12.13 -9.87 21.90
CA ALA A 175 -13.02 -11.02 22.05
C ALA A 175 -14.07 -11.03 20.91
N PRO A 176 -14.23 -12.14 20.17
CA PRO A 176 -15.38 -12.28 19.29
C PRO A 176 -16.62 -12.55 20.17
N ASN A 177 -17.48 -11.54 20.32
CA ASN A 177 -18.75 -11.57 21.06
C ASN A 177 -18.62 -11.89 22.56
N ALA A 178 -18.58 -10.83 23.36
CA ALA A 178 -18.59 -10.87 24.81
C ALA A 178 -19.94 -11.41 25.37
N SER A 179 -20.06 -12.72 25.46
CA SER A 179 -20.90 -13.36 26.48
C SER A 179 -20.40 -14.77 26.74
N SER A 180 -19.65 -14.93 27.82
CA SER A 180 -19.09 -16.17 28.37
C SER A 180 -17.73 -16.58 27.81
N CYS A 181 -16.66 -16.11 28.46
CA CYS A 181 -15.50 -16.97 28.77
C CYS A 181 -14.85 -16.49 30.06
N SER A 182 -15.01 -17.29 31.12
CA SER A 182 -14.23 -17.22 32.35
C SER A 182 -12.81 -17.71 32.08
N GLY A 183 -11.84 -16.80 32.17
CA GLY A 183 -10.44 -17.14 32.36
C GLY A 183 -9.55 -16.91 31.13
N GLU A 184 -8.45 -16.22 31.42
CA GLU A 184 -7.13 -16.04 30.79
C GLU A 184 -6.52 -17.21 29.98
N ARG A 185 -7.29 -18.22 29.57
CA ARG A 185 -6.77 -19.40 28.88
C ARG A 185 -6.84 -19.22 27.36
N TYR A 186 -5.66 -18.90 26.82
CA TYR A 186 -5.22 -19.00 25.43
C TYR A 186 -5.52 -17.80 24.52
N CYS A 187 -4.92 -16.65 24.82
CA CYS A 187 -4.45 -15.81 23.71
C CYS A 187 -3.29 -16.60 23.05
N SER A 188 -3.57 -17.26 21.92
CA SER A 188 -2.53 -17.98 21.16
C SER A 188 -1.62 -16.96 20.51
N PHE A 189 -0.33 -17.03 20.77
CA PHE A 189 0.67 -16.30 20.00
C PHE A 189 0.94 -17.08 18.72
N GLY A 190 0.93 -16.41 17.58
CA GLY A 190 1.11 -17.10 16.30
C GLY A 190 1.07 -16.21 15.06
N GLY A 191 0.61 -14.96 15.20
CA GLY A 191 0.41 -14.06 14.06
C GLY A 191 -0.72 -14.55 13.14
N THR A 192 -1.12 -13.70 12.20
CA THR A 192 -2.07 -14.08 11.14
C THR A 192 -1.28 -14.43 9.89
N ARG A 193 -1.61 -15.56 9.27
CA ARG A 193 -0.90 -16.00 8.06
C ARG A 193 -1.29 -15.13 6.87
N ARG A 194 -0.39 -14.95 5.89
CA ARG A 194 -0.69 -14.24 4.62
C ARG A 194 -1.96 -14.71 3.95
N ILE A 195 -2.18 -16.02 3.89
CA ILE A 195 -3.40 -16.59 3.29
C ILE A 195 -4.67 -16.18 4.05
N GLU A 196 -4.61 -16.07 5.37
CA GLU A 196 -5.74 -15.65 6.20
C GLU A 196 -5.99 -14.15 6.06
N LEU A 197 -4.95 -13.33 5.99
CA LEU A 197 -5.05 -11.89 5.69
C LEU A 197 -5.65 -11.65 4.32
N MET A 198 -5.10 -12.26 3.26
CA MET A 198 -5.59 -12.10 1.89
C MET A 198 -7.04 -12.58 1.76
N LYS A 199 -7.38 -13.73 2.35
CA LYS A 199 -8.75 -14.24 2.35
C LYS A 199 -9.72 -13.26 3.01
N LYS A 200 -9.36 -12.73 4.19
CA LYS A 200 -10.18 -11.72 4.87
C LYS A 200 -10.32 -10.44 4.06
N GLU A 201 -9.26 -9.96 3.41
CA GLU A 201 -9.35 -8.78 2.56
C GLU A 201 -10.34 -9.00 1.42
N ILE A 202 -10.18 -10.09 0.67
CA ILE A 202 -11.02 -10.42 -0.49
C ILE A 202 -12.48 -10.70 -0.10
N GLU A 203 -12.72 -11.42 0.99
CA GLU A 203 -14.08 -11.81 1.39
C GLU A 203 -14.85 -10.66 2.04
N ASN A 204 -14.18 -9.77 2.76
CA ASN A 204 -14.85 -8.72 3.55
C ASN A 204 -14.90 -7.36 2.84
N ASN A 205 -14.21 -7.19 1.70
CA ASN A 205 -14.14 -5.89 1.03
C ASN A 205 -14.55 -6.02 -0.44
N LEU A 206 -15.66 -5.37 -0.81
CA LEU A 206 -16.16 -5.43 -2.19
C LEU A 206 -15.31 -4.63 -3.20
N LEU A 207 -14.49 -3.69 -2.69
CA LEU A 207 -13.68 -2.77 -3.50
C LEU A 207 -12.21 -3.20 -3.64
N THR A 208 -11.79 -4.26 -2.96
CA THR A 208 -10.43 -4.78 -3.20
C THR A 208 -10.37 -5.48 -4.55
N LEU A 209 -9.28 -5.23 -5.26
CA LEU A 209 -8.88 -5.90 -6.49
C LEU A 209 -7.71 -6.86 -6.25
N SER A 210 -7.27 -7.01 -5.00
CA SER A 210 -6.28 -7.99 -4.59
C SER A 210 -6.72 -9.40 -4.96
N LYS A 211 -5.76 -10.25 -5.33
CA LYS A 211 -6.00 -11.64 -5.71
C LYS A 211 -4.98 -12.55 -5.06
N THR A 212 -5.38 -13.78 -4.80
CA THR A 212 -4.42 -14.86 -4.54
C THR A 212 -3.76 -15.28 -5.85
N GLY A 213 -2.47 -15.54 -5.81
CA GLY A 213 -1.73 -16.03 -6.96
C GLY A 213 -1.95 -17.50 -7.30
N PRO A 214 -1.38 -17.96 -8.43
CA PRO A 214 -1.41 -19.35 -8.85
C PRO A 214 -0.87 -20.31 -7.79
N LYS A 215 -1.41 -21.53 -7.76
CA LYS A 215 -1.10 -22.53 -6.70
C LYS A 215 0.33 -23.07 -6.77
N ASP A 216 0.91 -23.07 -7.96
CA ASP A 216 2.29 -23.45 -8.24
C ASP A 216 3.32 -22.43 -7.72
N LEU A 217 2.89 -21.20 -7.39
CA LEU A 217 3.73 -20.20 -6.73
C LEU A 217 3.71 -20.29 -5.20
N TRP A 218 2.98 -21.26 -4.63
CA TRP A 218 2.93 -21.41 -3.17
C TRP A 218 4.31 -21.77 -2.62
N PRO A 219 4.69 -21.18 -1.47
CA PRO A 219 3.79 -20.51 -0.53
C PRO A 219 3.65 -18.97 -0.69
N SER A 220 4.16 -18.38 -1.75
CA SER A 220 3.99 -16.94 -2.04
C SER A 220 2.55 -16.62 -2.45
N ILE A 221 1.88 -15.66 -1.80
CA ILE A 221 0.41 -15.50 -1.89
C ILE A 221 -0.02 -14.35 -2.79
N SER A 222 0.53 -13.14 -2.61
CA SER A 222 0.10 -11.93 -3.33
C SER A 222 0.79 -11.77 -4.70
N ASN A 223 0.62 -12.77 -5.57
CA ASN A 223 1.18 -12.77 -6.92
C ASN A 223 0.08 -12.68 -7.97
N TYR A 224 -0.09 -11.54 -8.62
CA TYR A 224 -1.17 -11.37 -9.59
C TYR A 224 -0.92 -10.22 -10.55
N VAL A 225 -1.73 -10.14 -11.61
CA VAL A 225 -1.74 -9.04 -12.55
C VAL A 225 -3.10 -8.37 -12.56
N LEU A 226 -3.11 -7.04 -12.57
CA LEU A 226 -4.29 -6.22 -12.80
C LEU A 226 -4.17 -5.50 -14.14
N GLN A 227 -5.29 -5.46 -14.85
CA GLN A 227 -5.44 -4.74 -16.10
C GLN A 227 -6.21 -3.45 -15.82
N LEU A 228 -5.65 -2.33 -16.25
CA LEU A 228 -6.35 -1.06 -16.35
C LEU A 228 -6.78 -0.89 -17.81
N SER A 229 -8.09 -0.81 -18.05
CA SER A 229 -8.67 -0.71 -19.39
C SER A 229 -9.07 0.72 -19.74
N SER A 230 -9.32 0.96 -21.03
CA SER A 230 -9.94 2.20 -21.52
C SER A 230 -11.38 2.36 -20.96
N SER A 231 -11.89 3.59 -20.88
CA SER A 231 -13.29 3.85 -20.56
C SER A 231 -14.24 3.22 -21.58
N ASP A 232 -13.82 3.21 -22.85
CA ASP A 232 -14.69 2.95 -23.99
C ASP A 232 -14.75 1.47 -24.36
N ASP A 233 -13.74 0.70 -23.97
CA ASP A 233 -13.63 -0.73 -24.24
C ASP A 233 -12.91 -1.46 -23.09
N PRO A 234 -13.63 -2.28 -22.30
CA PRO A 234 -13.04 -3.09 -21.24
C PRO A 234 -11.98 -4.08 -21.72
N GLU A 235 -12.04 -4.49 -22.99
CA GLU A 235 -11.07 -5.42 -23.60
C GLU A 235 -9.83 -4.70 -24.14
N SER A 236 -9.78 -3.37 -24.04
CA SER A 236 -8.65 -2.56 -24.49
C SER A 236 -7.75 -2.19 -23.31
N PRO A 237 -6.66 -2.95 -23.04
CA PRO A 237 -5.72 -2.65 -21.97
C PRO A 237 -4.92 -1.38 -22.25
N VAL A 238 -4.82 -0.53 -21.23
CA VAL A 238 -4.03 0.71 -21.21
C VAL A 238 -2.77 0.54 -20.37
N LEU A 239 -2.81 -0.27 -19.32
CA LEU A 239 -1.68 -0.57 -18.44
C LEU A 239 -1.86 -1.96 -17.80
N PHE A 240 -0.78 -2.73 -17.70
CA PHE A 240 -0.73 -3.90 -16.82
C PHE A 240 0.10 -3.61 -15.58
N MET A 241 -0.42 -4.02 -14.42
CA MET A 241 0.20 -3.87 -13.12
C MET A 241 0.49 -5.26 -12.55
N TYR A 242 1.77 -5.61 -12.41
CA TYR A 242 2.21 -6.88 -11.87
C TYR A 242 2.57 -6.74 -10.40
N PHE A 243 2.02 -7.61 -9.57
CA PHE A 243 2.22 -7.65 -8.14
C PHE A 243 2.96 -8.93 -7.79
N PHE A 244 4.09 -8.80 -7.12
CA PHE A 244 4.91 -9.92 -6.67
C PHE A 244 4.99 -9.92 -5.14
N ASP A 245 4.78 -11.10 -4.60
CA ASP A 245 5.13 -11.39 -3.22
C ASP A 245 6.64 -11.67 -3.14
N SER A 246 7.41 -10.70 -2.62
CA SER A 246 8.86 -10.81 -2.47
C SER A 246 9.32 -11.64 -1.26
N GLY A 247 8.39 -12.31 -0.57
CA GLY A 247 8.70 -13.15 0.58
C GLY A 247 8.98 -12.36 1.87
N GLY A 248 9.83 -12.93 2.74
CA GLY A 248 10.06 -12.45 4.10
C GLY A 248 9.03 -12.97 5.12
N GLY A 249 9.23 -12.63 6.39
CA GLY A 249 8.37 -13.08 7.48
C GLY A 249 8.52 -14.58 7.71
N SER A 250 7.50 -15.36 7.32
CA SER A 250 7.57 -16.83 7.38
C SER A 250 8.26 -17.49 6.17
N TYR A 251 8.79 -16.68 5.23
CA TYR A 251 9.41 -17.10 3.98
C TYR A 251 10.79 -16.45 3.75
N PRO A 252 11.65 -17.02 2.89
CA PRO A 252 12.85 -16.32 2.43
C PRO A 252 12.51 -15.01 1.73
N GLU A 253 13.36 -13.99 1.87
CA GLU A 253 13.19 -12.67 1.24
C GLU A 253 13.66 -12.71 -0.22
N VAL A 254 12.90 -13.36 -1.10
CA VAL A 254 13.27 -13.54 -2.51
C VAL A 254 12.05 -13.62 -3.44
N ILE A 255 12.17 -13.02 -4.62
CA ILE A 255 11.33 -13.38 -5.77
C ILE A 255 11.92 -14.63 -6.41
N SER A 256 11.19 -15.73 -6.35
CA SER A 256 11.65 -17.04 -6.84
C SER A 256 11.76 -17.11 -8.36
N ASN A 257 12.55 -18.07 -8.87
CA ASN A 257 12.59 -18.38 -10.30
C ASN A 257 11.21 -18.77 -10.85
N ALA A 258 10.38 -19.47 -10.07
CA ALA A 258 9.03 -19.83 -10.48
C ALA A 258 8.14 -18.58 -10.69
N GLN A 259 8.26 -17.56 -9.84
CA GLN A 259 7.58 -16.28 -10.04
C GLN A 259 8.11 -15.55 -11.28
N ALA A 260 9.41 -15.64 -11.55
CA ALA A 260 10.01 -15.04 -12.74
C ALA A 260 9.51 -15.72 -14.03
N GLU A 261 9.50 -17.05 -14.08
CA GLU A 261 8.94 -17.84 -15.19
C GLU A 261 7.43 -17.57 -15.39
N TRP A 262 6.68 -17.47 -14.29
CA TRP A 262 5.27 -17.09 -14.33
C TRP A 262 5.08 -15.72 -14.97
N PHE A 263 5.86 -14.72 -14.58
CA PHE A 263 5.80 -13.40 -15.18
C PHE A 263 6.10 -13.44 -16.68
N GLN A 264 7.15 -14.16 -17.08
CA GLN A 264 7.49 -14.31 -18.49
C GLN A 264 6.30 -14.90 -19.26
N HIS A 265 5.73 -16.00 -18.77
CA HIS A 265 4.62 -16.68 -19.43
C HIS A 265 3.36 -15.80 -19.53
N VAL A 266 2.94 -15.21 -18.40
CA VAL A 266 1.74 -14.36 -18.35
C VAL A 266 1.92 -13.11 -19.22
N SER A 267 3.09 -12.47 -19.18
CA SER A 267 3.34 -11.26 -19.97
C SER A 267 3.42 -11.52 -21.47
N GLU A 268 3.93 -12.67 -21.89
CA GLU A 268 3.90 -13.13 -23.29
C GLU A 268 2.47 -13.50 -23.73
N GLU A 269 1.65 -14.05 -22.84
CA GLU A 269 0.26 -14.40 -23.13
C GLU A 269 -0.64 -13.17 -23.30
N ILE A 270 -0.61 -12.23 -22.35
CA ILE A 270 -1.56 -11.09 -22.32
C ILE A 270 -1.05 -9.86 -23.05
N ASN A 271 0.25 -9.77 -23.32
CA ASN A 271 0.90 -8.65 -24.01
C ASN A 271 2.06 -9.14 -24.89
N PRO A 272 1.82 -10.04 -25.86
CA PRO A 272 2.86 -10.71 -26.65
C PRO A 272 3.78 -9.72 -27.38
N ASP A 273 3.20 -8.64 -27.89
CA ASP A 273 3.93 -7.63 -28.66
C ASP A 273 4.57 -6.54 -27.79
N SER A 274 4.46 -6.61 -26.45
CA SER A 274 4.96 -5.59 -25.53
C SER A 274 4.48 -4.16 -25.87
N ARG A 275 3.22 -4.03 -26.36
CA ARG A 275 2.67 -2.74 -26.81
C ARG A 275 2.08 -1.93 -25.67
N VAL A 276 1.44 -2.62 -24.72
CA VAL A 276 0.85 -1.99 -23.54
C VAL A 276 1.96 -1.75 -22.52
N PRO A 277 2.05 -0.57 -21.89
CA PRO A 277 3.01 -0.33 -20.82
C PRO A 277 2.72 -1.23 -19.61
N GLU A 278 3.77 -1.57 -18.88
CA GLU A 278 3.71 -2.45 -17.72
C GLU A 278 4.46 -1.81 -16.55
N VAL A 279 3.93 -1.98 -15.35
CA VAL A 279 4.57 -1.56 -14.10
C VAL A 279 4.55 -2.72 -13.10
N VAL A 280 5.59 -2.77 -12.27
CA VAL A 280 5.81 -3.88 -11.35
C VAL A 280 5.88 -3.36 -9.92
N PHE A 281 5.28 -4.13 -9.00
CA PHE A 281 5.21 -3.84 -7.58
C PHE A 281 5.70 -5.05 -6.79
N TRP A 282 6.65 -4.83 -5.88
CA TRP A 282 7.03 -5.79 -4.84
C TRP A 282 7.42 -5.02 -3.58
N HIS A 283 7.54 -5.68 -2.44
CA HIS A 283 7.90 -4.98 -1.20
C HIS A 283 9.42 -4.85 -1.05
N ILE A 284 10.14 -5.98 -0.98
CA ILE A 284 11.58 -6.01 -0.70
C ILE A 284 12.37 -5.72 -1.99
N PRO A 285 13.23 -4.69 -2.03
CA PRO A 285 13.96 -4.33 -3.23
C PRO A 285 14.92 -5.45 -3.68
N SER A 286 15.10 -5.60 -4.99
CA SER A 286 16.03 -6.61 -5.51
C SER A 286 17.50 -6.22 -5.27
N GLN A 287 18.43 -7.17 -5.43
CA GLN A 287 19.85 -6.89 -5.23
C GLN A 287 20.39 -5.82 -6.18
N ALA A 288 19.75 -5.61 -7.33
CA ALA A 288 20.08 -4.56 -8.27
C ALA A 288 20.05 -3.15 -7.64
N TYR A 289 19.19 -2.91 -6.65
CA TYR A 289 19.07 -1.63 -5.97
C TYR A 289 20.34 -1.25 -5.19
N LYS A 290 21.10 -2.24 -4.69
CA LYS A 290 22.40 -2.01 -4.03
C LYS A 290 23.43 -1.38 -4.97
N ASN A 291 23.34 -1.66 -6.28
CA ASN A 291 24.30 -1.18 -7.27
C ASN A 291 23.98 0.24 -7.76
N VAL A 292 22.69 0.60 -7.79
CA VAL A 292 22.22 1.87 -8.37
C VAL A 292 22.00 2.98 -7.35
N ALA A 293 21.94 2.64 -6.05
CA ALA A 293 21.91 3.58 -4.94
C ALA A 293 23.17 3.45 -4.04
N PRO A 294 24.39 3.67 -4.58
CA PRO A 294 25.59 3.60 -3.76
C PRO A 294 25.64 4.80 -2.81
N TRP A 295 25.87 4.51 -1.52
CA TRP A 295 26.05 5.53 -0.48
C TRP A 295 27.22 6.51 -0.76
N LEU A 296 28.16 6.15 -1.66
CA LEU A 296 29.31 6.96 -2.07
C LEU A 296 29.35 7.17 -3.60
N ARG A 297 29.65 8.42 -4.03
CA ARG A 297 29.97 8.84 -5.43
C ARG A 297 28.82 8.78 -6.45
N ILE A 298 27.82 9.63 -6.27
CA ILE A 298 26.69 9.75 -7.19
C ILE A 298 26.99 10.78 -8.29
N HIS A 299 26.74 10.41 -9.55
CA HIS A 299 26.91 11.26 -10.73
C HIS A 299 25.59 11.58 -11.47
N LYS A 300 24.44 11.06 -11.01
CA LYS A 300 23.10 11.35 -11.56
C LYS A 300 22.07 11.61 -10.46
N PRO A 301 21.09 12.51 -10.67
CA PRO A 301 20.11 12.86 -9.64
C PRO A 301 19.18 11.67 -9.38
N CYS A 302 19.29 11.07 -8.20
CA CYS A 302 18.24 10.22 -7.65
C CYS A 302 17.29 11.11 -6.83
N VAL A 303 15.98 10.89 -6.91
CA VAL A 303 14.97 11.63 -6.12
C VAL A 303 14.65 10.84 -4.86
N GLY A 304 14.68 11.49 -3.68
CA GLY A 304 14.32 10.88 -2.41
C GLY A 304 15.48 10.64 -1.44
N SER A 305 15.22 9.87 -0.39
CA SER A 305 16.15 9.53 0.70
C SER A 305 16.96 8.26 0.42
N ILE A 306 16.91 7.73 -0.81
CA ILE A 306 17.56 6.49 -1.27
C ILE A 306 19.06 6.38 -0.92
N ASN A 307 19.73 7.50 -0.61
CA ASN A 307 21.14 7.57 -0.26
C ASN A 307 21.43 7.82 1.22
N LYS A 308 20.39 7.89 2.07
CA LYS A 308 20.51 8.11 3.51
C LYS A 308 20.55 6.82 4.31
N GLU A 309 20.23 5.69 3.68
CA GLU A 309 20.20 4.37 4.31
C GLU A 309 20.78 3.30 3.39
N ARG A 310 21.18 2.16 3.96
CA ARG A 310 21.66 1.01 3.19
C ARG A 310 20.45 0.25 2.67
N VAL A 311 20.45 -0.07 1.37
CA VAL A 311 19.41 -0.91 0.76
C VAL A 311 19.37 -2.29 1.43
N ALA A 312 18.21 -2.63 2.00
CA ALA A 312 17.91 -3.93 2.58
C ALA A 312 17.28 -4.78 1.48
N ALA A 313 18.14 -5.27 0.59
CA ALA A 313 17.69 -6.00 -0.59
C ALA A 313 17.46 -7.48 -0.30
N GLN A 314 16.63 -8.10 -1.14
CA GLN A 314 16.39 -9.54 -1.23
C GLN A 314 17.68 -10.38 -1.07
N GLU A 315 17.52 -11.57 -0.49
CA GLU A 315 18.60 -12.52 -0.19
C GLU A 315 19.35 -12.99 -1.44
N ALA A 316 18.66 -13.08 -2.58
CA ALA A 316 19.22 -13.50 -3.86
C ALA A 316 18.51 -12.83 -5.04
N GLU A 317 19.16 -12.80 -6.19
CA GLU A 317 18.56 -12.47 -7.48
C GLU A 317 18.37 -13.76 -8.28
N LEU A 318 17.13 -14.10 -8.62
CA LEU A 318 16.78 -15.38 -9.27
C LEU A 318 16.21 -15.18 -10.69
N GLY A 319 16.61 -14.11 -11.36
CA GLY A 319 16.39 -13.91 -12.81
C GLY A 319 15.29 -12.90 -13.17
N ILE A 320 14.49 -12.44 -12.21
CA ILE A 320 13.41 -11.48 -12.48
C ILE A 320 13.95 -10.17 -13.06
N MET A 321 15.05 -9.62 -12.52
CA MET A 321 15.60 -8.36 -13.03
C MET A 321 16.11 -8.47 -14.47
N ASP A 322 16.68 -9.62 -14.87
CA ASP A 322 17.12 -9.86 -16.24
C ASP A 322 15.93 -9.97 -17.22
N MET A 323 14.83 -10.58 -16.79
CA MET A 323 13.60 -10.63 -17.58
C MET A 323 13.00 -9.23 -17.76
N LEU A 324 12.89 -8.46 -16.68
CA LEU A 324 12.41 -7.08 -16.74
C LEU A 324 13.32 -6.21 -17.62
N ALA A 325 14.63 -6.40 -17.56
CA ALA A 325 15.60 -5.68 -18.38
C ALA A 325 15.39 -5.85 -19.89
N LYS A 326 14.95 -7.03 -20.30
CA LYS A 326 14.74 -7.40 -21.71
C LYS A 326 13.38 -6.96 -22.23
N ARG A 327 12.41 -6.72 -21.34
CA ARG A 327 11.03 -6.41 -21.70
C ARG A 327 10.77 -4.91 -21.74
N SER A 328 10.79 -4.35 -22.96
CA SER A 328 10.74 -2.90 -23.20
C SER A 328 9.41 -2.24 -22.80
N SER A 329 8.32 -2.99 -22.63
CA SER A 329 7.04 -2.52 -22.12
C SER A 329 7.07 -2.18 -20.63
N VAL A 330 7.97 -2.79 -19.85
CA VAL A 330 8.10 -2.48 -18.42
C VAL A 330 8.72 -1.09 -18.26
N LYS A 331 8.02 -0.20 -17.55
CA LYS A 331 8.42 1.21 -17.40
C LYS A 331 8.95 1.54 -16.03
N ALA A 332 8.44 0.89 -14.98
CA ALA A 332 8.82 1.18 -13.61
C ALA A 332 8.67 -0.05 -12.71
N VAL A 333 9.49 -0.07 -11.66
CA VAL A 333 9.39 -1.02 -10.57
C VAL A 333 9.32 -0.23 -9.27
N PHE A 334 8.34 -0.54 -8.44
CA PHE A 334 8.11 0.12 -7.16
C PHE A 334 8.41 -0.86 -6.02
N ALA A 335 9.21 -0.41 -5.07
CA ALA A 335 9.59 -1.16 -3.87
C ALA A 335 9.44 -0.32 -2.59
N GLY A 336 9.21 -0.98 -1.46
CA GLY A 336 9.13 -0.39 -0.11
C GLY A 336 10.31 -0.83 0.76
N HIS A 337 10.03 -1.28 1.98
CA HIS A 337 10.91 -1.99 2.93
C HIS A 337 12.01 -1.17 3.60
N ASN A 338 12.59 -0.21 2.89
CA ASN A 338 13.73 0.54 3.42
C ASN A 338 13.35 1.72 4.33
N HIS A 339 12.06 2.00 4.54
CA HIS A 339 11.51 3.04 5.43
C HIS A 339 11.98 4.49 5.16
N GLY A 340 12.83 4.73 4.16
CA GLY A 340 13.11 6.06 3.62
C GLY A 340 12.13 6.47 2.53
N THR A 341 11.91 7.78 2.40
CA THR A 341 11.11 8.34 1.31
C THR A 341 11.75 8.02 -0.06
N GLY A 342 11.19 7.05 -0.81
CA GLY A 342 11.40 6.94 -2.25
C GLY A 342 12.38 5.86 -2.71
N LEU A 343 11.95 4.59 -2.67
CA LEU A 343 12.42 3.57 -3.61
C LEU A 343 11.46 3.48 -4.81
N VAL A 344 11.27 4.60 -5.50
CA VAL A 344 10.70 4.59 -6.85
C VAL A 344 11.87 4.70 -7.80
N LEU A 345 12.23 3.59 -8.45
CA LEU A 345 13.17 3.63 -9.55
C LEU A 345 12.42 3.44 -10.87
N SER A 346 12.56 4.40 -11.77
CA SER A 346 12.26 4.16 -13.18
C SER A 346 13.09 2.96 -13.63
N LEU A 347 12.48 1.96 -14.27
CA LEU A 347 13.23 0.80 -14.75
C LEU A 347 14.31 1.23 -15.75
N GLN A 348 14.06 2.28 -16.53
CA GLN A 348 15.07 2.88 -17.40
C GLN A 348 16.26 3.45 -16.63
N GLU A 349 16.05 4.02 -15.44
CA GLU A 349 17.12 4.52 -14.58
C GLU A 349 17.86 3.37 -13.88
N THR A 350 17.14 2.34 -13.41
CA THR A 350 17.74 1.11 -12.86
C THR A 350 18.62 0.42 -13.91
N LEU A 351 18.11 0.22 -15.12
CA LEU A 351 18.82 -0.47 -16.20
C LEU A 351 19.94 0.37 -16.83
N ALA A 352 19.77 1.70 -16.94
CA ALA A 352 20.82 2.58 -17.45
C ALA A 352 21.99 2.76 -16.47
N MET A 353 21.83 2.35 -15.21
CA MET A 353 22.89 2.35 -14.19
C MET A 353 23.49 0.95 -13.94
N LEU A 354 22.88 -0.12 -14.49
CA LEU A 354 23.41 -1.49 -14.47
C LEU A 354 24.29 -1.83 -15.70
N ARG A 355 24.37 -0.92 -16.69
CA ARG A 355 25.34 -0.95 -17.81
C ARG A 355 26.49 -0.02 -17.52
#